data_AF-A0A0G0CXP5-F1
#
_entry.id   AF-A0A0G0CXP5-F1
#
_cell.length_a   1.000
_cell.length_b   1.000
_cell.length_c   1.000
_cell.angle_alpha   90.00
_cell.angle_beta   90.00
_cell.angle_gamma   90.00
#
_symmetry.space_group_name_H-M   'P 1'
#
loop_
_entity.id
_entity.type
_entity.pdbx_description
1 polymer ?
#
loop_
_entity_poly.entity_id
_entity_poly.type
_entity_poly.pdbx_seq_one_letter_code
_entity_poly.pdbx_strand_id
1 'polypeptide(L)' 'MHNHMKTKKLILKKEIKYRDKAIFMKCLDCCCCQIKEILLCEIKGCPLWELRPKESRGLYTLIKQLKQKNLGLYEANK' A
#
# COMPACT_ATOMS: atom_id res chain seq x y z
N MET A 1 13.90 24.03 -22.00
CA MET A 1 14.32 23.08 -20.93
C MET A 1 13.23 22.77 -19.89
N HIS A 2 12.11 23.51 -19.83
CA HIS A 2 11.03 23.30 -18.84
C HIS A 2 10.24 21.97 -18.94
N ASN A 3 10.13 21.35 -20.14
CA ASN A 3 9.35 20.12 -20.32
C ASN A 3 10.04 18.86 -19.80
N HIS A 4 11.38 18.78 -19.86
CA HIS A 4 12.13 17.61 -19.40
C HIS A 4 12.04 17.40 -17.87
N MET A 5 12.03 18.50 -17.09
CA MET A 5 11.84 18.45 -15.64
C MET A 5 10.41 18.00 -15.25
N LYS A 6 9.39 18.39 -16.03
CA LYS A 6 8.00 17.95 -15.80
C LYS A 6 7.86 16.44 -15.98
N THR A 7 8.48 15.87 -17.01
CA THR A 7 8.46 14.43 -17.27
C THR A 7 9.18 13.63 -16.18
N LYS A 8 10.37 14.07 -15.75
CA LYS A 8 11.11 13.43 -14.64
C LYS A 8 10.30 13.44 -13.33
N LYS A 9 9.64 14.56 -13.01
CA LYS A 9 8.77 14.67 -11.83
C LYS A 9 7.59 13.71 -11.89
N LEU A 10 6.99 13.51 -13.06
CA LEU A 10 5.87 12.59 -13.25
C LEU A 10 6.30 11.13 -13.07
N ILE A 11 7.45 10.75 -13.65
CA ILE A 11 8.02 9.41 -13.50
C ILE A 11 8.31 9.12 -12.02
N LEU A 12 9.00 10.03 -11.33
CA LEU A 12 9.34 9.85 -9.91
C LEU A 12 8.08 9.69 -9.04
N LYS A 13 7.04 10.49 -9.28
CA LYS A 13 5.75 10.35 -8.58
C LYS A 13 5.11 8.97 -8.83
N LYS A 14 5.24 8.45 -10.04
CA LYS A 14 4.71 7.12 -10.40
C LYS A 14 5.45 6.01 -9.66
N GLU A 15 6.78 6.07 -9.62
CA GLU A 15 7.63 5.12 -8.89
C GLU A 15 7.35 5.12 -7.39
N ILE A 16 7.26 6.31 -6.77
CA ILE A 16 6.88 6.43 -5.35
C ILE A 16 5.51 5.78 -5.09
N LYS A 17 4.54 6.02 -5.96
CA LYS A 17 3.21 5.41 -5.85
C LYS A 17 3.24 3.88 -5.96
N TYR A 18 4.08 3.32 -6.84
CA TYR A 18 4.25 1.87 -6.94
C TYR A 18 4.92 1.28 -5.70
N ARG A 19 5.97 1.93 -5.19
CA ARG A 19 6.62 1.54 -3.94
C ARG A 19 5.63 1.50 -2.78
N ASP A 20 4.87 2.58 -2.59
CA ASP A 20 3.90 2.67 -1.48
C ASP A 20 2.82 1.59 -1.61
N LYS A 21 2.35 1.33 -2.82
CA LYS A 21 1.40 0.25 -3.09
C LYS A 21 1.97 -1.13 -2.70
N ALA A 22 3.24 -1.41 -3.03
CA ALA A 22 3.89 -2.67 -2.66
C ALA A 22 4.03 -2.83 -1.14
N ILE A 23 4.42 -1.75 -0.45
CA ILE A 23 4.49 -1.73 1.02
C ILE A 23 3.11 -2.00 1.64
N PHE A 24 2.06 -1.36 1.12
CA PHE A 24 0.70 -1.53 1.64
C PHE A 24 0.19 -2.95 1.39
N MET A 25 0.51 -3.55 0.24
CA MET A 25 0.24 -4.97 -0.02
C MET A 25 0.93 -5.86 1.00
N LYS A 26 2.20 -5.56 1.34
CA LYS A 26 2.92 -6.35 2.35
C LYS A 26 2.33 -6.20 3.75
N CYS A 27 1.87 -5.01 4.13
CA CYS A 27 1.17 -4.81 5.40
C CYS A 27 -0.18 -5.55 5.42
N LEU A 28 -0.93 -5.56 4.32
CA LEU A 28 -2.16 -6.34 4.19
C LEU A 28 -1.90 -7.83 4.34
N ASP A 29 -0.88 -8.35 3.65
CA ASP A 29 -0.44 -9.75 3.78
C ASP A 29 -0.05 -10.09 5.24
N CYS A 30 0.78 -9.25 5.88
CA CYS A 30 1.25 -9.44 7.25
C CYS A 30 0.14 -9.43 8.31
N CYS A 31 -0.90 -8.61 8.11
CA CYS A 31 -2.02 -8.46 9.04
C CYS A 31 -3.29 -9.13 8.50
N CYS A 32 -3.17 -10.22 7.73
CA CYS A 32 -4.31 -11.04 7.29
C CYS A 32 -5.45 -10.23 6.62
N CYS A 33 -5.10 -9.23 5.84
CA CYS A 33 -5.98 -8.24 5.21
C CYS A 33 -6.84 -7.40 6.17
N GLN A 34 -6.54 -7.40 7.47
CA GLN A 34 -7.23 -6.61 8.49
C GLN A 34 -6.62 -5.20 8.59
N ILE A 35 -7.31 -4.23 7.99
CA ILE A 35 -6.89 -2.81 8.02
C ILE A 35 -6.68 -2.30 9.45
N LYS A 36 -7.55 -2.70 10.38
CA LYS A 36 -7.49 -2.25 11.78
C LYS A 36 -6.19 -2.69 12.46
N GLU A 37 -5.77 -3.94 12.22
CA GLU A 37 -4.51 -4.46 12.76
C GLU A 37 -3.28 -3.74 12.20
N ILE A 38 -3.31 -3.35 10.92
CA ILE A 38 -2.21 -2.57 10.33
C ILE A 38 -2.08 -1.20 11.01
N LEU A 39 -3.20 -0.53 11.27
CA LEU A 39 -3.20 0.78 11.92
C LEU A 39 -2.73 0.68 13.38
N LEU A 40 -3.17 -0.36 14.08
CA LEU A 40 -2.82 -0.64 15.46
C LEU A 40 -1.49 -1.40 15.63
N CYS A 41 -0.78 -1.72 14.55
CA CYS A 41 0.49 -2.45 14.61
C CYS A 41 1.52 -1.69 15.47
N GLU A 42 2.13 -2.39 16.44
CA GLU A 42 3.07 -1.82 17.42
C GLU A 42 4.52 -2.33 17.23
N ILE A 43 4.79 -3.08 16.16
CA ILE A 43 6.13 -3.64 15.88
C ILE A 43 7.07 -2.53 15.40
N LYS A 44 7.61 -1.74 16.33
CA LYS A 44 8.50 -0.60 16.05
C LYS A 44 9.80 -0.99 15.35
N GLY A 45 10.26 -2.24 15.54
CA GLY A 45 11.43 -2.79 14.84
C GLY A 45 11.15 -3.26 13.41
N CYS A 46 9.92 -3.10 12.90
CA CYS A 46 9.59 -3.49 11.53
C CYS A 46 10.39 -2.64 10.53
N PRO A 47 11.07 -3.22 9.52
CA PRO A 47 11.76 -2.46 8.49
C PRO A 47 10.86 -1.50 7.71
N LEU A 48 9.55 -1.74 7.73
CA LEU A 48 8.54 -0.91 7.07
C LEU A 48 7.88 0.09 8.02
N TRP A 49 8.27 0.18 9.30
CA TRP A 49 7.58 0.96 10.33
C TRP A 49 7.31 2.42 9.94
N GLU A 50 8.30 3.08 9.34
CA GLU A 50 8.19 4.48 8.91
C GLU A 50 7.42 4.65 7.60
N LEU A 51 7.38 3.61 6.76
CA LEU A 51 6.75 3.63 5.44
C LEU A 51 5.35 2.98 5.44
N ARG A 52 4.94 2.36 6.55
CA ARG A 52 3.66 1.68 6.68
C ARG A 52 2.51 2.67 6.55
N PRO A 53 1.34 2.23 6.07
CA PRO A 53 0.17 3.09 5.99
C PRO A 53 -0.24 3.54 7.39
N LYS A 54 -0.37 4.85 7.56
CA LYS A 54 -0.86 5.49 8.80
C LYS A 54 -2.37 5.76 8.75
N GLU A 55 -2.97 5.61 7.58
CA GLU A 55 -4.40 5.87 7.32
C GLU A 55 -5.04 4.72 6.53
N SER A 56 -6.34 4.54 6.72
CA SER A 56 -7.10 3.45 6.10
C SER A 56 -7.44 3.68 4.62
N ARG A 57 -7.48 4.93 4.14
CA ARG A 57 -7.97 5.27 2.78
C ARG A 57 -7.21 4.54 1.67
N GLY A 58 -5.88 4.49 1.77
CA GLY A 58 -5.02 3.80 0.79
C GLY A 58 -5.22 2.28 0.78
N LEU A 59 -5.46 1.71 1.97
CA LEU A 59 -5.68 0.27 2.16
C LEU A 59 -7.04 -0.18 1.59
N TYR A 60 -8.12 0.56 1.84
CA TYR A 60 -9.44 0.26 1.25
C TYR A 60 -9.41 0.29 -0.28
N THR A 61 -8.73 1.29 -0.86
CA THR A 61 -8.56 1.40 -2.30
C THR A 61 -7.82 0.18 -2.86
N LEU A 62 -6.78 -0.26 -2.17
CA LEU A 62 -5.98 -1.42 -2.57
C LEU A 62 -6.78 -2.72 -2.48
N ILE A 63 -7.49 -2.98 -1.37
CA ILE A 63 -8.37 -4.16 -1.24
C ILE A 63 -9.43 -4.18 -2.34
N LYS A 64 -10.05 -3.03 -2.65
CA LYS A 64 -11.03 -2.93 -3.75
C LYS A 64 -10.41 -3.30 -5.10
N GLN A 65 -9.20 -2.81 -5.38
CA GLN A 65 -8.47 -3.15 -6.60
C GLN A 65 -8.07 -4.63 -6.66
N LEU A 66 -7.69 -5.22 -5.52
CA LEU A 66 -7.36 -6.63 -5.44
C LEU A 66 -8.60 -7.47 -5.73
N LYS A 67 -9.73 -7.20 -5.05
CA LYS A 67 -11.07 -7.80 -5.27
C LYS A 67 -11.47 -7.84 -6.73
N GLN A 68 -11.29 -6.71 -7.44
CA GLN A 68 -11.65 -6.58 -8.85
C GLN A 68 -10.74 -7.37 -9.79
N LYS A 69 -9.52 -7.73 -9.37
CA LYS A 69 -8.54 -8.43 -10.20
C LYS A 69 -8.57 -9.95 -10.07
N ASN A 70 -9.50 -10.52 -9.29
CA ASN A 70 -9.67 -11.98 -9.12
C ASN A 70 -8.36 -12.74 -8.83
N LEU A 71 -7.44 -12.15 -8.05
CA LEU A 71 -6.43 -12.95 -7.34
C LEU A 71 -7.14 -13.65 -6.18
N GLY A 72 -7.51 -14.93 -6.35
CA GLY A 72 -8.27 -15.73 -5.38
C GLY A 72 -7.51 -16.04 -4.08
N LEU A 73 -7.19 -15.02 -3.27
CA LEU A 73 -6.34 -15.14 -2.09
C LEU A 73 -6.78 -14.31 -0.87
N TYR A 74 -7.88 -13.56 -0.93
CA TYR A 74 -8.35 -12.76 0.21
C TYR A 74 -9.86 -12.91 0.41
N GLU A 75 -10.30 -14.13 0.68
CA GLU A 75 -11.53 -14.31 1.45
C GLU A 75 -11.27 -13.76 2.85
N ALA A 76 -11.55 -12.47 3.04
CA ALA A 76 -11.65 -11.88 4.35
C ALA A 76 -12.73 -12.67 5.09
N ASN A 77 -12.31 -13.42 6.11
CA ASN A 77 -13.21 -14.14 6.99
C ASN A 77 -14.39 -13.24 7.38
N LYS A 78 -15.57 -13.82 7.17
CA LYS A 78 -16.91 -13.24 7.28
C LYS A 78 -17.19 -12.70 8.67
#